data_AF-A0A914PLN5-F1
#
_entry.id   AF-A0A914PLN5-F1
#
_cell.length_a   1.000
_cell.length_b   1.000
_cell.length_c   1.000
_cell.angle_alpha   90.00
_cell.angle_beta   90.00
_cell.angle_gamma   90.00
#
_symmetry.space_group_name_H-M   'P 1'
#
loop_
_entity.id
_entity.type
_entity.pdbx_description
1 polymer ?
#
loop_
_entity_poly.entity_id
_entity_poly.type
_entity_poly.pdbx_seq_one_letter_code
_entity_poly.pdbx_strand_id
1 'polypeptide(L)'
;METDDVIVKRVPKSVRIIVVVAAGVLLQFTYGTVYTFGNLLPYLVSYLRWQVDATRTSGSMIWLQSFMNGVPFSMLFGGYLERKIGARKSIFIGSLIYT
;
A
#
# COMPACT_ATOMS: atom_id res chain seq x y z
N MET A 1 -15.82 -11.25 -21.65
CA MET A 1 -15.65 -11.63 -20.23
C MET A 1 -16.94 -11.38 -19.49
N GLU A 2 -17.78 -12.40 -19.35
CA GLU A 2 -18.89 -12.34 -18.39
C GLU A 2 -18.29 -12.51 -16.99
N THR A 3 -18.32 -11.44 -16.19
CA THR A 3 -17.88 -11.50 -14.80
C THR A 3 -19.11 -11.64 -13.93
N ASP A 4 -19.08 -12.56 -12.96
CA ASP A 4 -20.17 -12.76 -12.01
C ASP A 4 -20.33 -11.68 -10.94
N ASP A 5 -19.46 -10.67 -10.97
CA ASP A 5 -19.50 -9.55 -10.06
C ASP A 5 -20.73 -8.66 -10.25
N VAL A 6 -21.61 -8.70 -9.24
CA VAL A 6 -22.82 -7.87 -9.12
C VAL A 6 -22.51 -6.37 -9.27
N ILE A 7 -21.39 -5.91 -8.72
CA ILE A 7 -21.00 -4.49 -8.75
C ILE A 7 -20.69 -4.04 -10.17
N VAL A 8 -20.00 -4.86 -10.95
CA VAL A 8 -19.55 -4.46 -12.29
C VAL A 8 -20.63 -4.75 -13.34
N LYS A 9 -21.57 -5.65 -13.05
CA LYS A 9 -22.81 -5.79 -13.84
C LYS A 9 -23.69 -4.53 -13.82
N ARG A 10 -23.54 -3.66 -12.80
CA ARG A 10 -24.24 -2.35 -12.74
C ARG A 10 -23.61 -1.27 -13.64
N VAL A 11 -22.38 -1.48 -14.12
CA VAL A 11 -21.66 -0.52 -14.97
C VAL A 11 -21.93 -0.86 -16.44
N PRO A 12 -22.14 0.15 -17.32
CA PRO A 12 -22.33 -0.10 -18.75
C PRO A 12 -21.14 -0.85 -19.35
N LYS A 13 -21.41 -1.82 -20.23
CA LYS A 13 -20.39 -2.69 -20.84
C LYS A 13 -19.24 -1.90 -21.50
N SER A 14 -19.55 -0.76 -22.11
CA SER A 14 -18.60 0.11 -22.83
C SER A 14 -17.57 0.78 -21.90
N VAL A 15 -17.95 1.13 -20.67
CA VAL A 15 -17.10 1.90 -19.74
C VAL A 15 -16.40 0.99 -18.73
N ARG A 16 -16.81 -0.27 -18.64
CA ARG A 16 -16.30 -1.27 -17.70
C ARG A 16 -14.77 -1.38 -17.69
N ILE A 17 -14.16 -1.43 -18.87
CA ILE A 17 -12.70 -1.57 -19.01
C ILE A 17 -12.00 -0.33 -18.45
N ILE A 18 -12.49 0.86 -18.81
CA ILE A 18 -11.93 2.14 -18.36
C ILE A 18 -11.97 2.21 -16.83
N VAL A 19 -13.11 1.86 -16.22
CA VAL A 19 -13.27 1.88 -14.76
C VAL A 19 -12.31 0.92 -14.06
N VAL A 20 -12.16 -0.31 -14.56
CA VAL A 20 -11.27 -1.31 -13.95
C VAL A 20 -9.80 -0.91 -14.07
N VAL A 21 -9.39 -0.39 -15.23
CA VAL A 21 -8.01 0.08 -15.44
C VAL A 21 -7.73 1.31 -14.58
N ALA A 22 -8.64 2.28 -14.53
CA ALA A 22 -8.50 3.47 -13.69
C ALA A 22 -8.37 3.09 -12.21
N ALA A 23 -9.17 2.14 -11.72
CA ALA A 23 -9.06 1.63 -10.35
C ALA A 23 -7.68 0.98 -10.10
N GLY A 24 -7.18 0.18 -11.04
CA GLY A 24 -5.84 -0.42 -10.94
C GLY A 24 -4.72 0.62 -10.90
N VAL A 25 -4.83 1.68 -11.71
CA VAL A 25 -3.88 2.80 -11.72
C VAL A 25 -3.89 3.54 -10.38
N LEU A 26 -5.07 3.82 -9.82
CA LEU A 26 -5.19 4.48 -8.51
C LEU A 26 -4.57 3.65 -7.38
N LEU A 27 -4.76 2.33 -7.40
CA LEU A 27 -4.12 1.42 -6.44
C LEU A 27 -2.60 1.47 -6.56
N GLN A 28 -2.05 1.39 -7.77
CA GLN A 28 -0.60 1.47 -7.97
C GLN A 28 -0.02 2.82 -7.59
N PHE A 29 -0.72 3.91 -7.88
CA PHE A 29 -0.32 5.24 -7.46
C PHE A 29 -0.23 5.33 -5.93
N THR A 30 -1.20 4.73 -5.23
CA THR A 30 -1.26 4.69 -3.76
C THR A 30 -0.14 3.84 -3.14
N TYR A 31 0.23 2.73 -3.79
CA TYR A 31 1.40 1.93 -3.38
C TYR A 31 2.72 2.65 -3.67
N GLY A 32 2.75 3.52 -4.69
CA GLY A 32 3.85 4.41 -5.01
C GLY A 32 4.33 5.26 -3.82
N THR A 33 3.41 5.66 -2.95
CA THR A 33 3.70 6.48 -1.76
C THR A 33 4.64 5.79 -0.78
N VAL A 34 4.64 4.46 -0.70
CA VAL A 34 5.61 3.70 0.11
C VAL A 34 7.05 3.95 -0.37
N TYR A 35 7.26 4.16 -1.66
CA TYR A 35 8.60 4.38 -2.20
C TYR A 35 9.12 5.80 -1.95
N THR A 36 8.25 6.77 -1.67
CA THR A 36 8.68 8.16 -1.35
C THR A 36 9.20 8.28 0.09
N PHE A 37 8.87 7.33 0.96
CA PHE A 37 9.33 7.26 2.34
C PHE A 37 10.85 7.18 2.49
N GLY A 38 11.57 6.63 1.50
CA GLY A 38 13.03 6.66 1.47
C GLY A 38 13.60 8.08 1.51
N ASN A 39 12.90 9.02 0.86
CA ASN A 39 13.27 10.44 0.86
C ASN A 39 12.88 11.16 2.16
N LEU A 40 11.87 10.64 2.89
CA LEU A 40 11.40 11.19 4.17
C LEU A 40 12.26 10.73 5.37
N LEU A 41 12.95 9.60 5.23
CA LEU A 41 13.77 9.00 6.29
C LEU A 41 14.79 9.98 6.92
N PRO A 42 15.61 10.75 6.17
CA PRO A 42 16.55 11.70 6.78
C PRO A 42 15.86 12.83 7.55
N TYR A 43 14.64 13.23 7.13
CA TYR A 43 13.85 14.24 7.85
C TYR A 43 13.31 13.69 9.16
N LEU A 44 12.80 12.45 9.17
CA LEU A 44 12.38 11.74 10.38
C LEU A 44 13.55 11.58 11.37
N VAL A 45 14.73 11.19 10.87
CA VAL A 45 15.95 11.08 11.67
C VAL A 45 16.34 12.42 12.29
N SER A 46 16.27 13.51 11.51
CA SER A 46 16.57 14.86 11.99
C SER A 46 15.56 15.32 13.05
N TYR A 47 14.28 15.00 12.85
CA TYR A 47 13.21 15.31 13.80
C TYR A 47 13.39 14.55 15.13
N LEU A 48 13.69 13.25 15.08
CA LEU A 48 13.94 12.44 16.29
C LEU A 48 15.15 12.93 17.07
N ARG A 49 16.21 13.40 16.39
CA ARG A 49 17.34 14.03 17.06
C ARG A 49 16.98 15.32 17.77
N TRP A 50 16.09 16.11 17.17
CA TRP A 50 15.66 17.38 17.74
C TRP A 50 14.73 17.19 18.95
N GLN A 51 13.79 16.24 18.87
CA GLN A 51 12.74 16.06 19.89
C GLN A 51 13.06 15.02 20.96
N VAL A 52 13.85 13.99 20.65
CA VAL A 52 14.08 12.86 21.57
C VAL A 52 15.49 12.89 22.13
N ASP A 53 16.51 12.80 21.27
CA ASP A 53 17.89 12.67 21.72
C ASP A 53 18.90 13.06 20.63
N ALA A 54 19.61 14.18 20.86
CA ALA A 54 20.57 14.74 19.92
C ALA A 54 21.84 13.89 19.78
N THR A 55 22.12 12.98 20.72
CA THR A 55 23.34 12.16 20.72
C THR A 55 23.23 10.90 19.83
N ARG A 56 22.02 10.59 19.33
CA ARG A 56 21.79 9.38 18.53
C ARG A 56 22.42 9.48 17.13
N THR A 57 23.38 8.60 16.87
CA THR A 57 24.04 8.46 15.56
C THR A 57 23.07 7.88 14.52
N SER A 58 23.25 8.25 13.24
CA SER A 58 22.34 7.85 12.15
C SER A 58 22.23 6.32 12.01
N GLY A 59 23.31 5.59 12.32
CA GLY A 59 23.33 4.13 12.34
C GLY A 59 22.43 3.49 13.41
N SER A 60 22.12 4.20 14.51
CA SER A 60 21.19 3.68 15.53
C SER A 60 19.72 3.70 15.08
N MET A 61 19.42 4.37 13.97
CA MET A 61 18.06 4.54 13.41
C MET A 61 17.82 3.66 12.17
N ILE A 62 18.70 2.69 11.89
CA ILE A 62 18.52 1.73 10.78
C ILE A 62 17.21 0.94 10.90
N TRP A 63 16.76 0.66 12.12
CA TRP A 63 15.48 -0.03 12.37
C TRP A 63 14.28 0.69 11.74
N LEU A 64 14.32 2.03 11.64
CA LEU A 64 13.25 2.81 11.03
C LEU A 64 13.11 2.47 9.55
N GLN A 65 14.24 2.37 8.85
CA GLN A 65 14.27 1.93 7.46
C GLN A 65 13.82 0.48 7.30
N SER A 66 14.26 -0.42 8.20
CA SER A 66 13.86 -1.83 8.18
C SER A 66 12.35 -2.01 8.38
N PHE A 67 11.74 -1.23 9.26
CA PHE A 67 10.29 -1.27 9.49
C PHE A 67 9.50 -0.78 8.28
N MET A 68 9.98 0.29 7.64
CA MET A 68 9.37 0.86 6.44
C MET A 68 9.48 -0.05 5.21
N ASN A 69 10.56 -0.82 5.13
CA ASN A 69 10.74 -1.88 4.13
C ASN A 69 9.93 -3.15 4.42
N GLY A 70 9.07 -3.17 5.44
CA GLY A 70 8.25 -4.32 5.81
C GLY A 70 7.12 -4.67 4.84
N VAL A 71 6.91 -3.88 3.77
CA VAL A 71 5.85 -4.11 2.76
C VAL A 71 5.86 -5.50 2.10
N PRO A 72 6.99 -6.20 1.88
CA PRO A 72 6.97 -7.58 1.41
C PRO A 72 6.22 -8.53 2.35
N PHE A 73 6.16 -8.25 3.65
CA PHE A 73 5.36 -9.06 4.58
C PHE A 73 3.86 -8.88 4.32
N SER A 74 3.39 -7.67 4.01
CA SER A 74 1.98 -7.45 3.70
C SER A 74 1.56 -8.13 2.39
N MET A 75 2.48 -8.31 1.43
CA MET A 75 2.23 -9.08 0.21
C MET A 75 1.95 -10.56 0.50
N LEU A 76 2.64 -11.18 1.48
CA LEU A 76 2.39 -12.57 1.87
C LEU A 76 0.98 -12.75 2.45
N PHE A 77 0.57 -11.84 3.34
CA PHE A 77 -0.79 -11.82 3.89
C PHE A 77 -1.83 -11.54 2.79
N GLY A 78 -1.53 -10.63 1.86
CA GLY A 78 -2.39 -10.31 0.72
C GLY A 78 -2.67 -11.54 -0.14
N GLY A 79 -1.64 -12.32 -0.49
CA GLY A 79 -1.78 -13.55 -1.27
C GLY A 79 -2.54 -14.66 -0.55
N TYR A 80 -2.34 -14.81 0.77
CA TYR A 80 -3.15 -15.73 1.58
C TYR A 80 -4.63 -15.32 1.60
N LEU A 81 -4.90 -14.02 1.78
CA LEU A 81 -6.25 -13.49 1.84
C LEU A 81 -6.96 -13.63 0.48
N GLU A 82 -6.28 -13.30 -0.62
CA GLU A 82 -6.77 -13.51 -2.00
C GLU A 82 -7.25 -14.94 -2.23
N ARG A 83 -6.47 -15.95 -1.81
CA ARG A 83 -6.86 -17.36 -1.96
C ARG A 83 -8.13 -17.73 -1.18
N LYS A 84 -8.38 -17.08 -0.04
CA LYS A 84 -9.48 -17.43 0.86
C LYS A 84 -10.80 -16.73 0.54
N ILE A 85 -10.75 -15.45 0.19
CA ILE A 85 -11.95 -14.61 0.02
C ILE A 85 -12.07 -13.98 -1.38
N GLY A 86 -11.10 -14.22 -2.26
CA GLY A 86 -11.04 -13.68 -3.61
C GLY A 86 -10.42 -12.28 -3.69
N ALA A 87 -9.79 -11.98 -4.83
CA ALA A 87 -8.98 -10.77 -5.03
C ALA A 87 -9.70 -9.46 -4.65
N ARG A 88 -10.97 -9.28 -5.03
CA ARG A 88 -11.68 -8.00 -4.81
C ARG A 88 -11.96 -7.71 -3.34
N LYS A 89 -12.40 -8.71 -2.57
CA LYS A 89 -12.64 -8.54 -1.13
C LYS A 89 -11.33 -8.32 -0.40
N SER A 90 -10.27 -9.02 -0.81
CA SER A 90 -8.92 -8.81 -0.27
C SER A 90 -8.41 -7.39 -0.55
N ILE A 91 -8.59 -6.88 -1.77
CA ILE A 91 -8.22 -5.49 -2.11
C ILE A 91 -9.01 -4.50 -1.26
N PHE A 92 -10.33 -4.69 -1.10
CA PHE A 92 -11.14 -3.79 -0.27
C PHE A 92 -10.69 -3.75 1.19
N ILE A 93 -10.41 -4.91 1.79
CA ILE A 93 -9.88 -4.99 3.16
C ILE A 93 -8.49 -4.35 3.23
N GLY A 94 -7.62 -4.60 2.26
CA GLY A 94 -6.29 -4.01 2.18
C GLY A 94 -6.34 -2.48 2.08
N SER A 95 -7.22 -1.94 1.24
CA SER A 95 -7.43 -0.50 1.10
C SER A 95 -7.98 0.14 2.38
N LEU A 96 -8.82 -0.57 3.14
CA LEU A 96 -9.38 -0.09 4.40
C LEU A 96 -8.36 -0.07 5.55
N ILE A 97 -7.35 -0.96 5.51
CA ILE A 97 -6.24 -0.96 6.48
C ILE A 97 -5.19 0.09 6.12
N TYR A 98 -4.98 0.35 4.82
CA TYR A 98 -3.97 1.27 4.33
C TYR A 98 -4.36 2.75 4.47
N THR A 99 -5.66 3.05 4.45
CA THR A 99 -6.20 4.41 4.65
C THR A 99 -6.29 4.74 6.14
#